data_AF-A0A952WCS0-F1
#
_entry.id   AF-A0A952WCS0-F1
#
_cell.length_a   1.000
_cell.length_b   1.000
_cell.length_c   1.000
_cell.angle_alpha   90.00
_cell.angle_beta   90.00
_cell.angle_gamma   90.00
#
_symmetry.space_group_name_H-M   'P 1'
#
loop_
_entity.id
_entity.type
_entity.pdbx_description
1 polymer ?
#
loop_
_entity_poly.entity_id
_entity_poly.type
_entity_poly.pdbx_seq_one_letter_code
_entity_poly.pdbx_strand_id
1 'polypeptide(L)'
;MRAWLLVVVAAMAGGGCVSGGSREPDGPARAMARLKAPVRAAGEGYIAALEALTRELASVTDTAGARAALPRVEGLLGDMGGHWRTLEDAGASARAEARYAFWRRLNAADAGFESQVNRINGTPGVGPALGPLLDKVPRWR
;
A
#
# COMPACT_ATOMS: atom_id res chain seq x y z
N MET A 1 65.26 -34.48 8.16
CA MET A 1 65.79 -34.27 6.78
C MET A 1 64.59 -33.83 5.93
N ARG A 2 64.30 -32.53 5.71
CA ARG A 2 64.86 -31.56 4.74
C ARG A 2 65.05 -32.09 3.30
N ALA A 3 64.13 -31.71 2.40
CA ALA A 3 64.28 -31.28 0.99
C ALA A 3 62.86 -31.20 0.37
N TRP A 4 62.21 -30.07 0.08
CA TRP A 4 62.44 -28.98 -0.92
C TRP A 4 62.38 -29.41 -2.40
N LEU A 5 61.31 -29.00 -3.11
CA LEU A 5 61.27 -28.46 -4.49
C LEU A 5 59.79 -28.05 -4.79
N LEU A 6 59.41 -26.77 -4.76
CA LEU A 6 59.40 -25.73 -5.82
C LEU A 6 58.33 -25.91 -6.93
N VAL A 7 57.34 -24.99 -6.87
CA VAL A 7 56.77 -24.14 -7.95
C VAL A 7 55.92 -24.80 -9.04
N VAL A 8 54.65 -24.37 -9.12
CA VAL A 8 54.11 -23.58 -10.26
C VAL A 8 53.01 -22.63 -9.74
N VAL A 9 53.22 -21.32 -9.95
CA VAL A 9 52.17 -20.28 -9.95
C VAL A 9 51.78 -20.03 -11.40
N ALA A 10 50.48 -20.08 -11.68
CA ALA A 10 49.71 -19.54 -12.84
C ALA A 10 48.57 -20.52 -13.16
N ALA A 11 47.33 -20.15 -13.45
CA ALA A 11 46.65 -18.88 -13.59
C ALA A 11 45.13 -19.14 -13.52
N MET A 12 44.38 -18.15 -13.04
CA MET A 12 43.07 -17.72 -13.54
C MET A 12 42.14 -18.78 -14.17
N ALA A 13 41.06 -19.16 -13.47
CA ALA A 13 39.71 -19.19 -14.07
C ALA A 13 38.65 -19.57 -13.02
N GLY A 14 37.71 -18.66 -12.79
CA GLY A 14 36.31 -19.06 -12.68
C GLY A 14 35.82 -19.66 -11.36
N GLY A 15 36.37 -19.26 -10.22
CA GLY A 15 35.71 -19.46 -8.92
C GLY A 15 34.99 -18.19 -8.50
N GLY A 16 34.02 -17.75 -9.29
CA GLY A 16 33.26 -16.53 -9.01
C GLY A 16 32.64 -16.61 -7.62
N CYS A 17 33.18 -15.82 -6.69
CA CYS A 17 32.42 -15.28 -5.58
C CYS A 17 31.13 -14.70 -6.15
N VAL A 18 30.00 -15.40 -5.98
CA VAL A 18 28.68 -14.76 -6.02
C VAL A 18 28.55 -13.99 -4.70
N SER A 19 29.29 -12.90 -4.61
CA SER A 19 29.02 -11.78 -3.73
C SER A 19 28.67 -10.63 -4.65
N GLY A 20 27.39 -10.33 -4.79
CA GLY A 20 26.96 -9.19 -5.59
C GLY A 20 25.55 -9.31 -6.13
N GLY A 21 24.63 -8.64 -5.45
CA GLY A 21 23.35 -8.24 -6.03
C GLY A 21 22.15 -8.83 -5.31
N SER A 22 21.68 -8.11 -4.29
CA SER A 22 20.29 -8.07 -3.86
C SER A 22 19.37 -8.04 -5.08
N ARG A 23 18.88 -9.20 -5.54
CA ARG A 23 17.86 -9.28 -6.59
C ARG A 23 16.48 -9.05 -5.98
N GLU A 24 16.25 -7.84 -5.52
CA GLU A 24 14.88 -7.32 -5.48
C GLU A 24 14.88 -5.79 -5.63
N PRO A 25 14.86 -5.28 -6.87
CA PRO A 25 14.37 -3.92 -7.10
C PRO A 25 13.09 -3.86 -7.96
N ASP A 26 12.73 -4.95 -8.65
CA ASP A 26 11.69 -4.88 -9.69
C ASP A 26 10.35 -5.51 -9.31
N GLY A 27 10.20 -6.12 -8.12
CA GLY A 27 8.98 -6.85 -7.75
C GLY A 27 7.69 -6.02 -7.95
N PRO A 28 7.58 -4.85 -7.30
CA PRO A 28 6.42 -3.98 -7.45
C PRO A 28 6.28 -3.40 -8.87
N ALA A 29 7.38 -3.04 -9.52
CA ALA A 29 7.37 -2.50 -10.88
C ALA A 29 6.94 -3.54 -11.93
N ARG A 30 7.38 -4.79 -11.78
CA ARG A 30 6.96 -5.92 -12.63
C ARG A 30 5.51 -6.29 -12.38
N ALA A 31 5.07 -6.28 -11.12
CA ALA A 31 3.65 -6.48 -10.82
C ALA A 31 2.80 -5.37 -11.45
N MET A 32 3.24 -4.11 -11.35
CA MET A 32 2.59 -2.98 -12.02
C MET A 32 2.47 -3.18 -13.53
N ALA A 33 3.54 -3.66 -14.18
CA ALA A 33 3.56 -3.93 -15.62
C ALA A 33 2.58 -5.03 -16.06
N ARG A 34 2.23 -5.97 -15.17
CA ARG A 34 1.28 -7.06 -15.44
C ARG A 34 -0.18 -6.65 -15.22
N LEU A 35 -0.42 -5.57 -14.48
CA LEU A 35 -1.77 -5.07 -14.25
C LEU A 35 -2.40 -4.57 -15.54
N LYS A 36 -3.62 -5.05 -15.79
CA LYS A 36 -4.50 -4.44 -16.79
C LYS A 36 -4.80 -3.00 -16.38
N ALA A 37 -4.92 -2.11 -17.37
CA ALA A 37 -5.23 -0.70 -17.17
C ALA A 37 -6.38 -0.42 -16.17
N PRO A 38 -7.55 -1.11 -16.22
CA PRO A 38 -8.62 -0.86 -15.26
C PRO A 38 -8.25 -1.24 -13.81
N VAL A 39 -7.46 -2.30 -13.62
CA VAL A 39 -7.01 -2.75 -12.28
C VAL A 39 -6.00 -1.77 -11.71
N ARG A 40 -5.09 -1.28 -12.55
CA ARG A 40 -4.11 -0.24 -12.16
C ARG A 40 -4.83 1.05 -11.75
N ALA A 41 -5.73 1.54 -12.59
CA ALA A 41 -6.50 2.75 -12.32
C ALA A 41 -7.35 2.62 -11.06
N ALA A 42 -7.97 1.45 -10.84
CA ALA A 42 -8.71 1.18 -9.62
C ALA A 42 -7.81 1.14 -8.37
N GLY A 43 -6.62 0.55 -8.46
CA GLY A 43 -5.66 0.54 -7.36
C GLY A 43 -5.17 1.95 -7.00
N GLU A 44 -4.82 2.75 -8.00
CA GLU A 44 -4.43 4.15 -7.82
C GLU A 44 -5.57 4.99 -7.25
N GLY A 45 -6.79 4.83 -7.79
CA GLY A 45 -7.99 5.54 -7.34
C GLY A 45 -8.37 5.19 -5.91
N TYR A 46 -8.33 3.90 -5.54
CA TYR A 46 -8.59 3.46 -4.17
C TYR A 46 -7.61 4.12 -3.18
N ILE A 47 -6.32 4.11 -3.49
CA ILE A 47 -5.29 4.69 -2.62
C ILE A 47 -5.44 6.21 -2.54
N ALA A 48 -5.71 6.88 -3.66
CA ALA A 48 -5.94 8.32 -3.68
C ALA A 48 -7.16 8.71 -2.84
N ALA A 49 -8.25 7.93 -2.91
CA ALA A 49 -9.44 8.14 -2.11
C ALA A 49 -9.19 7.88 -0.62
N LEU A 50 -8.41 6.85 -0.26
CA LEU A 50 -7.99 6.59 1.13
C LEU A 50 -7.11 7.72 1.69
N GLU A 51 -6.17 8.23 0.89
CA GLU A 51 -5.33 9.38 1.26
C GLU A 51 -6.17 10.67 1.41
N ALA A 52 -7.16 10.88 0.53
CA ALA A 52 -8.09 12.00 0.63
C ALA A 52 -8.98 11.90 1.87
N LEU A 53 -9.50 10.71 2.16
CA LEU A 53 -10.27 10.43 3.37
C LEU A 53 -9.43 10.72 4.61
N THR A 54 -8.17 10.27 4.64
CA THR A 54 -7.25 10.56 5.73
C THR A 54 -7.05 12.07 5.96
N ARG A 55 -6.90 12.85 4.88
CA ARG A 55 -6.79 14.32 4.97
C ARG A 55 -8.08 14.98 5.45
N GLU A 56 -9.23 14.53 4.97
CA GLU A 56 -10.53 15.03 5.43
C GLU A 56 -10.69 14.77 6.93
N LEU A 57 -10.41 13.54 7.38
CA LEU A 57 -10.46 13.18 8.79
C LEU A 57 -9.48 14.02 9.63
N ALA A 58 -8.27 14.29 9.15
CA ALA A 58 -7.31 15.13 9.85
C ALA A 58 -7.81 16.57 10.07
N SER A 59 -8.67 17.08 9.18
CA SER A 59 -9.28 18.41 9.31
C SER A 59 -10.41 18.48 10.36
N VAL A 60 -10.93 17.34 10.80
CA VAL A 60 -12.02 17.26 11.77
C VAL A 60 -11.48 17.35 13.20
N THR A 61 -11.77 18.46 13.88
CA THR A 61 -11.36 18.72 15.27
C THR A 61 -12.50 18.67 16.27
N ASP A 62 -13.75 18.81 15.81
CA ASP A 62 -14.94 18.87 16.66
C ASP A 62 -16.18 18.29 15.96
N THR A 63 -17.30 18.21 16.68
CA THR A 63 -18.55 17.64 16.18
C THR A 63 -19.19 18.46 15.05
N ALA A 64 -18.99 19.78 15.00
CA ALA A 64 -19.53 20.61 13.93
C ALA A 64 -18.75 20.35 12.62
N GLY A 65 -17.42 20.29 12.70
CA GLY A 65 -16.54 19.87 11.61
C GLY A 65 -16.85 18.46 11.14
N ALA A 66 -17.14 17.54 12.07
CA ALA A 66 -17.54 16.17 11.73
C ALA A 66 -18.80 16.14 10.87
N ARG A 67 -19.84 16.89 11.27
CA ARG A 67 -21.09 17.01 10.51
C ARG A 67 -20.88 17.65 9.15
N ALA A 68 -20.01 18.66 9.06
CA ALA A 68 -19.68 19.31 7.80
C ALA A 68 -18.87 18.40 6.86
N ALA A 69 -18.08 17.48 7.40
CA ALA A 69 -17.27 16.52 6.66
C ALA A 69 -18.06 15.29 6.17
N LEU A 70 -19.19 14.94 6.81
CA LEU A 70 -20.03 13.79 6.46
C LEU A 70 -20.26 13.60 4.95
N PRO A 71 -20.79 14.58 4.19
CA PRO A 71 -21.08 14.36 2.77
C PRO A 71 -19.81 14.11 1.95
N ARG A 72 -18.67 14.69 2.33
CA ARG A 72 -17.37 14.46 1.67
C ARG A 72 -16.85 13.06 1.99
N VAL A 73 -16.93 12.65 3.25
CA VAL A 73 -16.56 11.30 3.69
C VAL A 73 -17.42 10.25 2.96
N GLU A 74 -18.73 10.45 2.86
CA GLU A 74 -19.63 9.55 2.13
C GLU A 74 -19.29 9.47 0.64
N GLY A 75 -18.99 10.60 -0.01
CA GLY A 75 -18.53 10.62 -1.40
C GLY A 75 -17.25 9.80 -1.60
N LEU A 76 -16.25 10.02 -0.74
CA LEU A 76 -14.98 9.29 -0.79
C LEU A 76 -15.16 7.79 -0.54
N LEU A 77 -16.07 7.39 0.35
CA LEU A 77 -16.43 5.98 0.55
C LEU A 77 -17.08 5.37 -0.69
N GLY A 78 -17.92 6.14 -1.39
CA GLY A 78 -18.51 5.75 -2.67
C GLY A 78 -17.43 5.49 -3.73
N ASP A 79 -16.49 6.42 -3.88
CA ASP A 79 -15.37 6.30 -4.82
C ASP A 79 -14.49 5.09 -4.48
N MET A 80 -14.12 4.94 -3.20
CA MET A 80 -13.39 3.77 -2.72
C MET A 80 -14.13 2.47 -3.01
N GLY A 81 -15.45 2.43 -2.79
CA GLY A 81 -16.29 1.27 -3.08
C GLY A 81 -16.33 0.93 -4.57
N GLY A 82 -16.38 1.92 -5.46
CA GLY A 82 -16.34 1.72 -6.91
C GLY A 82 -14.99 1.15 -7.39
N HIS A 83 -13.90 1.70 -6.88
CA HIS A 83 -12.56 1.18 -7.15
C HIS A 83 -12.36 -0.22 -6.58
N TRP A 84 -12.83 -0.46 -5.35
CA TRP A 84 -12.77 -1.77 -4.70
C TRP A 84 -13.52 -2.82 -5.51
N ARG A 85 -14.74 -2.50 -5.97
CA ARG A 85 -15.52 -3.41 -6.83
C ARG A 85 -14.77 -3.78 -8.11
N THR A 86 -14.12 -2.81 -8.74
CA THR A 86 -13.29 -3.07 -9.93
C THR A 86 -12.12 -4.01 -9.62
N LEU A 87 -11.49 -3.89 -8.44
CA LEU A 87 -10.45 -4.79 -7.97
C LEU A 87 -10.99 -6.19 -7.60
N GLU A 88 -12.23 -6.28 -7.12
CA GLU A 88 -12.90 -7.54 -6.83
C GLU A 88 -13.26 -8.29 -8.11
N ASP A 89 -13.87 -7.61 -9.08
CA ASP A 89 -14.29 -8.14 -10.38
C ASP A 89 -13.09 -8.61 -11.22
N ALA A 90 -11.90 -8.02 -11.02
CA ALA A 90 -10.67 -8.44 -11.66
C ALA A 90 -10.16 -9.84 -11.21
N GLY A 91 -10.69 -10.35 -10.10
CA GLY A 91 -10.34 -11.66 -9.53
C GLY A 91 -9.13 -11.63 -8.60
N ALA A 92 -8.96 -12.72 -7.84
CA ALA A 92 -7.99 -12.80 -6.74
C ALA A 92 -6.53 -12.62 -7.18
N SER A 93 -6.15 -13.15 -8.34
CA SER A 93 -4.77 -13.03 -8.86
C SER A 93 -4.41 -11.58 -9.21
N ALA A 94 -5.27 -10.88 -9.95
CA ALA A 94 -5.04 -9.48 -10.32
C ALA A 94 -5.01 -8.57 -9.09
N ARG A 95 -5.87 -8.85 -8.09
CA ARG A 95 -5.88 -8.13 -6.81
C ARG A 95 -4.61 -8.34 -6.00
N ALA A 96 -4.08 -9.56 -5.97
CA ALA A 96 -2.82 -9.87 -5.29
C ALA A 96 -1.63 -9.19 -5.99
N GLU A 97 -1.58 -9.20 -7.33
CA GLU A 97 -0.57 -8.47 -8.09
C GLU A 97 -0.68 -6.96 -7.85
N ALA A 98 -1.89 -6.41 -7.83
CA ALA A 98 -2.10 -4.99 -7.59
C ALA A 98 -1.70 -4.62 -6.16
N ARG A 99 -2.05 -5.44 -5.17
CA ARG A 99 -1.61 -5.24 -3.79
C ARG A 99 -0.09 -5.23 -3.69
N TYR A 100 0.59 -6.19 -4.33
CA TYR A 100 2.04 -6.23 -4.32
C TYR A 100 2.67 -5.06 -5.08
N ALA A 101 2.04 -4.60 -6.18
CA ALA A 101 2.49 -3.42 -6.93
C ALA A 101 2.38 -2.13 -6.09
N PHE A 102 1.31 -1.98 -5.32
CA PHE A 102 1.04 -0.79 -4.53
C PHE A 102 1.43 -0.89 -3.05
N TRP A 103 2.05 -2.00 -2.61
CA TRP A 103 2.16 -2.36 -1.20
C TRP A 103 2.72 -1.25 -0.30
N ARG A 104 3.76 -0.54 -0.75
CA ARG A 104 4.39 0.55 0.04
C ARG A 104 3.43 1.70 0.26
N ARG A 105 2.73 2.11 -0.79
CA ARG A 105 1.82 3.25 -0.75
C ARG A 105 0.53 2.89 -0.01
N LEU A 106 0.02 1.68 -0.25
CA LEU A 106 -1.12 1.14 0.49
C LEU A 106 -0.84 1.09 2.00
N ASN A 107 0.31 0.52 2.41
CA ASN A 107 0.67 0.44 3.82
C ASN A 107 0.83 1.82 4.47
N ALA A 108 1.41 2.79 3.77
CA ALA A 108 1.54 4.16 4.28
C ALA A 108 0.17 4.85 4.41
N ALA A 109 -0.71 4.66 3.42
CA ALA A 109 -2.07 5.21 3.43
C ALA A 109 -2.92 4.58 4.54
N ASP A 110 -2.87 3.25 4.68
CA ASP A 110 -3.57 2.53 5.76
C ASP A 110 -3.06 2.95 7.14
N ALA A 111 -1.74 3.07 7.34
CA ALA A 111 -1.19 3.54 8.60
C ALA A 111 -1.63 4.97 8.95
N GLY A 112 -1.66 5.86 7.94
CA GLY A 112 -2.19 7.22 8.10
C GLY A 112 -3.68 7.23 8.46
N PHE A 113 -4.47 6.41 7.76
CA PHE A 113 -5.90 6.28 8.02
C PHE A 113 -6.19 5.75 9.42
N GLU A 114 -5.57 4.64 9.84
CA GLU A 114 -5.72 4.05 11.17
C GLU A 114 -5.35 5.06 12.28
N SER A 115 -4.27 5.83 12.08
CA SER A 115 -3.90 6.89 13.01
C SER A 115 -5.00 7.93 13.19
N GLN A 116 -5.63 8.36 12.09
CA GLN A 116 -6.73 9.33 12.14
C GLN A 116 -8.02 8.74 12.72
N VAL A 117 -8.35 7.49 12.40
CA VAL A 117 -9.50 6.79 12.98
C VAL A 117 -9.36 6.68 14.50
N ASN A 118 -8.19 6.26 14.99
CA ASN A 118 -7.93 6.15 16.43
C ASN A 118 -8.06 7.51 17.13
N ARG A 119 -7.55 8.59 16.51
CA ARG A 119 -7.72 9.96 17.02
C ARG A 119 -9.20 10.36 17.08
N ILE A 120 -9.95 10.12 16.01
CA ILE A 120 -11.38 10.47 15.91
C ILE A 120 -12.21 9.70 16.94
N ASN A 121 -11.96 8.39 17.09
CA ASN A 121 -12.65 7.56 18.07
C ASN A 121 -12.36 8.00 19.51
N GLY A 122 -11.15 8.52 19.77
CA GLY A 122 -10.80 9.13 21.05
C GLY A 122 -11.34 10.56 21.26
N THR A 123 -11.93 11.19 20.24
CA THR A 123 -12.44 12.56 20.32
C THR A 123 -13.94 12.56 20.67
N PRO A 124 -14.34 13.16 21.82
CA PRO A 124 -15.75 13.20 22.23
C PRO A 124 -16.66 13.82 21.16
N GLY A 125 -17.78 13.14 20.87
CA GLY A 125 -18.79 13.61 19.91
C GLY A 125 -18.42 13.44 18.44
N VAL A 126 -17.13 13.30 18.08
CA VAL A 126 -16.69 13.05 16.69
C VAL A 126 -16.72 11.56 16.36
N GLY A 127 -16.19 10.72 17.27
CA GLY A 127 -16.20 9.25 17.10
C GLY A 127 -17.59 8.68 16.80
N PRO A 128 -18.63 9.00 17.59
CA PRO A 128 -20.00 8.53 17.30
C PRO A 128 -20.59 9.07 16.00
N ALA A 129 -20.14 10.23 15.52
CA ALA A 129 -20.67 10.86 14.31
C ALA A 129 -20.06 10.25 13.04
N LEU A 130 -18.76 9.93 13.04
CA LEU A 130 -18.05 9.43 11.87
C LEU A 130 -17.78 7.91 11.92
N GLY A 131 -17.71 7.31 13.11
CA GLY A 131 -17.40 5.88 13.31
C GLY A 131 -18.20 4.92 12.41
N PRO A 132 -19.55 5.02 12.36
CA PRO A 132 -20.35 4.13 11.51
C PRO A 132 -20.05 4.23 10.00
N LEU A 133 -19.49 5.35 9.53
CA LEU A 133 -19.03 5.51 8.14
C LEU A 133 -17.62 4.94 7.96
N LEU A 134 -16.74 5.17 8.93
CA LEU A 134 -15.36 4.67 8.90
C LEU A 134 -15.29 3.14 8.95
N ASP A 135 -16.26 2.50 9.60
CA ASP A 135 -16.40 1.03 9.61
C ASP A 135 -16.76 0.45 8.24
N LYS A 136 -17.30 1.27 7.33
CA LYS A 136 -17.67 0.86 5.96
C LYS A 136 -16.50 0.94 4.98
N VAL A 137 -15.34 1.45 5.39
CA VAL A 137 -14.16 1.55 4.51
C VAL A 137 -13.75 0.15 4.06
N PRO A 138 -13.86 -0.18 2.75
CA PRO A 138 -13.41 -1.47 2.26
C PRO A 138 -11.91 -1.57 2.48
N ARG A 139 -11.42 -2.69 3.03
CA ARG A 139 -10.00 -2.87 3.34
C ARG A 139 -9.32 -3.78 2.35
N TRP A 140 -8.29 -3.27 1.70
CA TRP A 140 -7.46 -4.03 0.77
C TRP A 140 -6.44 -4.90 1.53
N ARG A 141 -6.94 -5.86 2.30
CA ARG A 141 -6.15 -6.79 3.12
C ARG A 141 -5.71 -8.06 2.41
#